data_AF-A0A392S9G0-F1
#
_entry.id   AF-A0A392S9G0-F1
#
_cell.length_a   1.000
_cell.length_b   1.000
_cell.length_c   1.000
_cell.angle_alpha   90.00
_cell.angle_beta   90.00
_cell.angle_gamma   90.00
#
_symmetry.space_group_name_H-M   'P 1'
#
loop_
_entity.id
_entity.type
_entity.pdbx_description
1 polymer ?
#
loop_
_entity_poly.entity_id
_entity_poly.type
_entity_poly.pdbx_seq_one_letter_code
_entity_poly.pdbx_strand_id
1 'polypeptide(L)' 'MGIPSFYRWLAEKYLRVVVDSVEEEPMVIDGIQIPIVTSNKNPNNIEYDNLYLDMNGVISIPRIG' A
#
# COMPACT_ATOMS: atom_id res chain seq x y z
N MET A 1 -4.27 -7.19 23.28
CA MET A 1 -3.04 -7.01 22.48
C MET A 1 -3.31 -5.89 21.49
N GLY A 2 -2.47 -4.86 21.43
CA GLY A 2 -2.65 -3.78 20.45
C GLY A 2 -2.21 -4.21 19.04
N ILE A 3 -2.61 -3.44 18.02
CA ILE A 3 -2.26 -3.69 16.61
C ILE A 3 -0.74 -3.90 16.42
N PRO A 4 0.16 -3.05 16.98
CA PRO A 4 1.61 -3.24 16.78
C PRO A 4 2.15 -4.56 17.34
N SER A 5 1.64 -5.00 18.49
CA SER A 5 2.08 -6.25 19.13
C SER A 5 1.60 -7.47 18.35
N PHE A 6 0.38 -7.43 17.81
CA PHE A 6 -0.16 -8.53 17.01
C PHE A 6 0.54 -8.64 15.65
N TYR A 7 0.76 -7.51 14.98
CA TYR A 7 1.51 -7.47 13.72
C TYR A 7 2.93 -8.02 13.88
N ARG A 8 3.66 -7.56 14.91
CA ARG A 8 5.01 -8.06 15.21
C ARG A 8 5.02 -9.58 15.43
N TRP A 9 4.07 -10.10 16.19
CA TRP A 9 3.96 -11.53 16.44
C TRP A 9 3.72 -12.34 15.14
N LEU A 10 2.88 -11.84 14.23
CA LEU A 10 2.65 -12.48 12.93
C LEU A 10 3.93 -12.49 12.07
N ALA A 11 4.61 -11.34 11.98
CA ALA A 11 5.82 -11.19 11.21
C ALA A 11 6.96 -12.09 11.71
N GLU A 12 7.14 -12.20 13.04
CA GLU A 12 8.14 -13.08 13.65
C GLU A 12 7.80 -14.58 13.46
N LYS A 13 6.52 -14.95 13.55
CA LYS A 13 6.09 -16.35 13.48
C LYS A 13 6.03 -16.89 12.04
N TYR A 14 5.62 -16.06 11.09
CA TYR A 14 5.45 -16.44 9.68
C TYR A 14 6.19 -15.46 8.78
N LEU A 15 7.49 -15.69 8.62
CA LEU A 15 8.44 -14.79 7.96
C LEU A 15 8.09 -14.40 6.50
N ARG A 16 7.16 -15.11 5.85
CA ARG A 16 6.75 -14.88 4.45
C ARG A 16 5.41 -14.14 4.30
N VAL A 17 4.75 -13.80 5.40
CA VAL A 17 3.43 -13.15 5.38
C VAL A 17 3.54 -11.65 5.08
N VAL A 18 4.67 -11.03 5.43
CA VAL A 18 4.96 -9.63 5.11
C VAL A 18 5.83 -9.60 3.85
N VAL A 19 5.39 -8.85 2.86
CA VAL A 19 6.13 -8.56 1.63
C VAL A 19 6.01 -7.07 1.35
N ASP A 20 7.08 -6.48 0.79
CA ASP A 20 7.05 -5.09 0.37
C ASP A 20 6.19 -4.95 -0.90
N SER A 21 5.39 -3.88 -0.95
CA SER A 21 4.67 -3.51 -2.16
C SER A 21 5.63 -2.84 -3.15
N VAL A 22 5.68 -3.34 -4.37
CA VAL A 22 6.40 -2.70 -5.46
C VAL A 22 5.51 -1.63 -6.09
N GLU A 23 5.99 -0.39 -6.13
CA GLU A 23 5.28 0.77 -6.69
C GLU A 23 6.06 1.35 -7.88
N GLU A 24 5.33 1.79 -8.90
CA GLU A 24 5.91 2.55 -10.01
C GLU A 24 6.08 4.02 -9.60
N GLU A 25 7.19 4.64 -10.01
CA GLU A 25 7.40 6.08 -9.79
C GLU A 25 7.09 6.88 -11.08
N PRO A 26 6.37 8.01 -10.99
CA PRO A 26 6.12 8.85 -12.16
C PRO A 26 7.42 9.42 -12.73
N MET A 27 7.60 9.31 -14.04
CA MET A 27 8.76 9.89 -14.73
C MET A 27 8.54 11.38 -15.00
N VAL A 28 9.62 12.17 -14.95
CA VAL A 28 9.61 13.58 -15.38
C VAL A 28 10.40 13.70 -16.67
N ILE A 29 9.74 14.15 -17.74
CA ILE A 29 10.36 14.42 -19.05
C ILE A 29 10.13 15.90 -19.37
N ASP A 30 11.20 16.64 -19.62
CA ASP A 30 11.16 18.09 -19.93
C ASP A 30 10.36 18.93 -18.92
N GLY A 31 10.42 18.56 -17.64
CA GLY A 31 9.71 19.23 -16.54
C GLY A 31 8.23 18.84 -16.43
N ILE A 32 7.73 17.94 -17.26
CA ILE A 32 6.36 17.42 -17.23
C ILE A 32 6.36 16.06 -16.54
N GLN A 33 5.55 15.91 -15.49
CA GLN A 33 5.33 14.64 -14.81
C GLN A 33 4.37 13.78 -15.64
N ILE A 34 4.84 12.62 -16.10
CA ILE A 34 4.03 11.66 -16.83
C ILE A 34 3.35 10.74 -15.80
N PRO A 35 2.01 10.65 -15.79
CA PRO A 35 1.29 9.82 -14.83
C PRO A 35 1.53 8.33 -15.08
N ILE A 36 1.41 7.54 -14.01
CA ILE A 36 1.49 6.08 -14.07
C ILE A 36 0.24 5.55 -14.79
N VAL A 37 0.45 4.60 -15.71
CA VAL A 37 -0.64 3.94 -16.44
C VAL A 37 -1.05 2.69 -15.66
N THR A 38 -2.06 2.83 -14.80
CA THR A 38 -2.54 1.75 -13.92
C THR A 38 -3.22 0.58 -14.64
N SER A 39 -3.45 0.69 -15.96
CA SER A 39 -3.94 -0.42 -16.79
C SER A 39 -2.84 -1.38 -17.25
N ASN A 40 -1.57 -1.05 -17.01
CA ASN A 40 -0.47 -1.97 -17.22
C ASN A 40 -0.51 -3.10 -16.17
N LYS A 41 0.27 -4.17 -16.42
CA LYS A 41 0.39 -5.27 -15.46
C LYS A 41 0.89 -4.76 -14.11
N ASN A 42 0.33 -5.28 -13.03
CA ASN A 42 0.74 -4.92 -11.70
C ASN A 42 2.24 -5.28 -11.47
N PRO A 43 3.09 -4.34 -11.01
CA PRO A 43 4.52 -4.58 -10.79
C PRO A 43 4.81 -5.67 -9.73
N ASN A 44 3.83 -5.99 -8.88
CA ASN A 44 3.91 -7.08 -7.91
C ASN A 44 3.75 -8.47 -8.54
N ASN A 45 3.54 -8.57 -9.87
CA ASN A 45 3.28 -9.80 -10.62
C ASN A 45 2.05 -10.59 -10.15
N ILE A 46 1.13 -9.91 -9.45
CA ILE A 46 -0.12 -10.47 -8.94
C ILE A 46 -1.21 -9.44 -9.23
N GLU A 47 -2.28 -9.90 -9.89
CA GLU A 47 -3.46 -9.09 -10.16
C GLU A 47 -4.51 -9.30 -9.06
N TYR A 48 -5.30 -8.26 -8.80
CA TYR A 48 -6.38 -8.28 -7.82
C TYR A 48 -7.67 -7.80 -8.46
N ASP A 49 -8.75 -8.56 -8.28
CA ASP A 49 -10.07 -8.21 -8.83
C ASP A 49 -10.81 -7.17 -7.98
N ASN A 50 -10.65 -7.28 -6.64
CA ASN A 50 -11.40 -6.49 -5.68
C ASN A 50 -10.45 -5.78 -4.71
N LEU A 51 -10.64 -4.47 -4.54
CA LEU A 51 -9.97 -3.65 -3.54
C LEU A 51 -10.98 -3.18 -2.49
N TYR A 52 -10.77 -3.57 -1.23
CA TYR A 52 -11.60 -3.17 -0.11
C TYR A 52 -10.90 -2.07 0.70
N LEU A 53 -11.60 -0.95 0.95
CA LEU A 53 -11.06 0.19 1.68
C LEU A 53 -11.79 0.38 3.00
N ASP A 54 -11.05 0.35 4.12
CA ASP A 54 -11.56 0.82 5.41
C ASP A 54 -11.44 2.34 5.47
N MET A 55 -12.53 3.02 5.15
CA MET A 55 -12.59 4.48 5.11
C MET A 55 -12.36 5.13 6.48
N ASN A 56 -12.64 4.44 7.59
CA ASN A 56 -12.36 4.97 8.93
C ASN A 56 -10.86 5.00 9.22
N GLY A 57 -10.10 4.06 8.63
CA GLY A 57 -8.64 4.03 8.72
C GLY A 57 -7.96 5.09 7.84
N VAL A 58 -8.56 5.44 6.69
CA VAL A 58 -8.03 6.45 5.76
C VAL A 58 -8.37 7.87 6.24
N ILE A 59 -9.60 8.10 6.69
CA ILE A 59 -10.04 9.41 7.17
C ILE A 59 -9.70 9.53 8.65
N SER A 60 -8.50 10.00 8.95
CA SER A 60 -8.20 10.50 10.29
C SER A 60 -8.75 11.92 10.42
N ILE A 61 -9.91 12.09 11.05
CA ILE A 61 -10.38 13.43 11.46
C ILE A 61 -9.34 13.96 12.47
N PRO A 62 -8.66 15.09 12.19
CA PRO A 62 -7.80 15.70 13.19
C PRO A 62 -8.67 16.01 14.40
N ARG A 63 -8.32 15.50 15.58
CA ARG A 63 -8.94 15.98 16.81
C ARG A 63 -8.60 17.47 16.92
N ILE A 64 -9.58 18.32 16.66
CA ILE A 64 -9.48 19.75 16.95
C ILE A 64 -9.47 19.84 18.49
N GLY A 65 -8.27 20.00 19.04
CA GLY A 65 -8.02 20.33 20.44
C GLY A 65 -7.51 21.75 20.53
#